data_AF-A0A1H6V1T9-F1
#
_entry.id   AF-A0A1H6V1T9-F1
#
_cell.length_a   1.000
_cell.length_b   1.000
_cell.length_c   1.000
_cell.angle_alpha   90.00
_cell.angle_beta   90.00
_cell.angle_gamma   90.00
#
_symmetry.space_group_name_H-M   'P 1'
#
loop_
_entity.id
_entity.type
_entity.pdbx_description
1 polymer ?
#
loop_
_entity_poly.entity_id
_entity_poly.type
_entity_poly.pdbx_seq_one_letter_code
_entity_poly.pdbx_strand_id
1 'polypeptide(L)'
;MMMHFKNEREMLEYLSGYRDYYYELIEIEHEIGIHSPSLEKNSGSHLSKIDQYNRNIERRNEIEKCMKEIISVVEKIHNEDNLSYVIMYHKFIRMKSLEDIAAMMHYSISAVAHNYYPRAKKKLLESCK
;
A
#
# COMPACT_ATOMS: atom_id res chain seq x y z
N MET A 1 -16.91 -4.17 -2.28
CA MET A 1 -17.36 -3.03 -3.12
C MET A 1 -16.31 -2.88 -4.20
N MET A 2 -16.70 -2.94 -5.48
CA MET A 2 -15.73 -2.92 -6.58
C MET A 2 -15.27 -1.47 -6.77
N MET A 3 -13.96 -1.22 -6.59
CA MET A 3 -13.40 0.11 -6.70
C MET A 3 -13.29 0.51 -8.17
N HIS A 4 -13.93 1.63 -8.53
CA HIS A 4 -13.96 2.17 -9.88
C HIS A 4 -13.18 3.48 -9.95
N PHE A 5 -12.23 3.55 -10.88
CA PHE A 5 -11.43 4.76 -11.13
C PHE A 5 -11.91 5.46 -12.40
N LYS A 6 -12.10 6.77 -12.35
CA LYS A 6 -12.56 7.55 -13.51
C LYS A 6 -11.45 7.71 -14.54
N ASN A 7 -10.20 7.76 -14.10
CA ASN A 7 -9.04 7.96 -14.95
C ASN A 7 -7.77 7.35 -14.32
N GLU A 8 -6.70 7.30 -15.12
CA GLU A 8 -5.40 6.74 -14.69
C GLU A 8 -4.82 7.50 -13.49
N ARG A 9 -4.96 8.83 -13.46
CA ARG A 9 -4.39 9.66 -12.38
C ARG A 9 -4.98 9.29 -11.02
N GLU A 10 -6.30 9.19 -10.92
CA GLU A 10 -7.00 8.79 -9.68
C GLU A 10 -6.55 7.41 -9.19
N MET A 11 -6.39 6.46 -10.12
CA MET A 11 -5.85 5.13 -9.80
C MET A 11 -4.42 5.22 -9.26
N LEU A 12 -3.54 5.97 -9.91
CA LEU A 12 -2.14 6.09 -9.47
C LEU A 12 -2.01 6.81 -8.13
N GLU A 13 -2.81 7.84 -7.88
CA GLU A 13 -2.88 8.52 -6.58
C GLU A 13 -3.33 7.54 -5.48
N TYR A 14 -4.39 6.77 -5.73
CA TYR A 14 -4.86 5.74 -4.80
C TYR A 14 -3.80 4.68 -4.50
N LEU A 15 -3.15 4.12 -5.53
CA LEU A 15 -2.09 3.11 -5.36
C LEU A 15 -0.86 3.66 -4.64
N SER A 16 -0.52 4.93 -4.88
CA SER A 16 0.63 5.59 -4.23
C SER A 16 0.42 5.73 -2.73
N GLY A 17 -0.83 5.81 -2.26
CA GLY A 17 -1.19 5.83 -0.85
C GLY A 17 -0.69 4.60 -0.07
N TYR A 18 -0.40 3.48 -0.73
CA TYR A 18 0.17 2.30 -0.07
C TYR A 18 1.45 2.61 0.70
N ARG A 19 2.33 3.44 0.11
CA ARG A 19 3.59 3.83 0.75
C ARG A 19 3.35 4.63 2.03
N ASP A 20 2.40 5.55 1.98
CA ASP A 20 2.11 6.44 3.11
C ASP A 20 1.48 5.62 4.26
N TYR A 21 0.55 4.71 3.93
CA TYR A 21 -0.01 3.73 4.86
C TYR A 21 1.05 2.80 5.46
N TYR A 22 2.02 2.34 4.66
CA TYR A 22 3.10 1.47 5.13
C TYR A 22 3.98 2.15 6.18
N TYR A 23 4.35 3.42 5.95
CA TYR A 23 5.17 4.15 6.93
C TYR A 23 4.36 4.53 8.17
N GLU A 24 3.10 4.92 8.02
CA GLU A 24 2.20 5.15 9.16
C GLU A 24 2.04 3.89 10.02
N LEU A 25 1.92 2.71 9.39
CA LEU A 25 1.86 1.43 10.10
C LEU A 25 3.12 1.19 10.93
N ILE A 26 4.31 1.44 10.38
CA ILE A 26 5.58 1.30 11.10
C ILE A 26 5.62 2.20 12.34
N GLU A 27 5.19 3.45 12.21
CA GLU A 27 5.14 4.40 13.33
C GLU A 27 4.18 3.92 14.42
N ILE A 28 2.97 3.52 14.05
CA ILE A 28 1.96 3.01 14.99
C ILE A 28 2.43 1.73 15.69
N GLU A 29 3.06 0.79 14.97
CA GLU A 29 3.59 -0.44 15.56
C GLU A 29 4.72 -0.15 16.55
N HIS A 30 5.56 0.85 16.26
CA HIS A 30 6.58 1.31 17.18
C HIS A 30 5.97 1.90 18.46
N GLU A 31 4.94 2.75 18.33
CA GLU A 31 4.23 3.33 19.47
C GLU A 31 3.52 2.28 20.34
N ILE A 32 2.83 1.32 19.71
CA ILE A 32 2.17 0.20 20.40
C ILE A 32 3.20 -0.67 21.14
N GLY A 33 4.32 -1.00 20.49
CA GLY A 33 5.37 -1.83 21.05
C GLY A 33 6.09 -1.21 22.25
N ILE A 34 6.29 0.12 22.24
CA ILE A 34 6.94 0.86 23.34
C ILE A 34 5.97 1.16 24.49
N HIS A 35 4.69 1.36 24.20
CA HIS A 35 3.70 1.85 25.16
C HIS A 35 2.62 0.85 25.55
N SER A 36 2.87 -0.47 25.45
CA SER A 36 1.96 -1.46 26.02
C SER A 36 1.69 -1.10 27.50
N PRO A 37 0.47 -0.68 27.87
CA PRO A 37 0.24 -0.13 29.20
C PRO A 37 0.36 -1.26 30.22
N SER A 38 1.47 -1.31 30.95
CA SER A 38 1.53 -2.07 32.20
C SER A 38 0.50 -1.48 33.15
N LEU A 39 -0.34 -2.34 33.74
CA LEU A 39 -1.37 -2.00 34.73
C LEU A 39 -0.73 -1.49 36.04
N GLU A 40 -0.04 -0.35 36.00
CA GLU A 40 0.45 0.30 37.20
C GLU A 40 -0.58 1.32 37.69
N LYS A 41 -1.11 1.03 38.88
CA LYS A 41 -2.10 1.83 39.61
C LYS A 41 -1.56 3.24 39.92
N ASN A 42 -1.62 4.17 38.99
CA ASN A 42 -1.52 5.60 39.30
C ASN A 42 -2.52 6.41 38.46
N SER A 43 -3.52 6.92 39.18
CA SER A 43 -4.74 7.56 38.71
C SER A 43 -4.48 8.97 38.19
N GLY A 44 -4.65 9.18 36.88
CA GLY A 44 -4.68 10.50 36.25
C GLY A 44 -4.24 10.47 34.78
N SER A 45 -2.96 10.12 34.53
CA SER A 45 -2.37 10.04 33.17
C SER A 45 -2.53 8.68 32.50
N HIS A 46 -3.03 7.67 33.22
CA HIS A 46 -3.14 6.31 32.72
C HIS A 46 -4.30 6.13 31.74
N LEU A 47 -5.41 6.83 31.95
CA LEU A 47 -6.58 6.81 31.05
C LEU A 47 -6.22 7.37 29.67
N SER A 48 -5.51 8.50 29.59
CA SER A 48 -5.11 9.08 28.31
C SER A 48 -4.16 8.20 27.50
N LYS A 49 -3.29 7.42 28.18
CA LYS A 49 -2.39 6.45 27.55
C LYS A 49 -3.14 5.22 27.03
N ILE A 50 -4.12 4.72 27.78
CA ILE A 50 -4.99 3.62 27.32
C ILE A 50 -5.84 4.07 26.13
N ASP A 51 -6.38 5.28 26.16
CA ASP A 51 -7.17 5.82 25.05
C ASP A 51 -6.32 6.02 23.79
N GLN A 52 -5.08 6.52 23.94
CA GLN A 52 -4.14 6.62 22.82
C GLN A 52 -3.76 5.25 22.27
N TYR A 53 -3.48 4.28 23.14
CA TYR A 53 -3.19 2.90 22.75
C TYR A 53 -4.35 2.26 21.97
N ASN A 54 -5.59 2.43 22.45
CA ASN A 54 -6.78 1.92 21.76
C ASN A 54 -7.00 2.61 20.40
N ARG A 55 -6.82 3.93 20.32
CA ARG A 55 -6.87 4.67 19.05
C ARG A 55 -5.82 4.17 18.06
N ASN A 56 -4.60 3.89 18.54
CA ASN A 56 -3.53 3.34 17.70
C ASN A 56 -3.87 1.95 17.17
N ILE A 57 -4.51 1.09 17.98
CA ILE A 57 -5.03 -0.22 17.52
C ILE A 57 -6.11 -0.05 16.45
N GLU A 58 -7.08 0.83 16.67
CA GLU A 58 -8.14 1.10 15.69
C GLU A 58 -7.54 1.59 14.36
N ARG A 59 -6.63 2.56 14.44
CA ARG A 59 -5.95 3.12 13.27
C ARG A 59 -5.10 2.09 12.54
N ARG A 60 -4.38 1.23 13.27
CA ARG A 60 -3.65 0.08 12.71
C ARG A 60 -4.57 -0.79 11.86
N ASN A 61 -5.74 -1.15 12.38
CA ASN A 61 -6.70 -2.00 11.67
C ASN A 61 -7.26 -1.32 10.40
N GLU A 62 -7.51 0.00 10.45
CA GLU A 62 -7.91 0.78 9.28
C GLU A 62 -6.82 0.78 8.19
N ILE A 63 -5.58 1.06 8.57
CA ILE A 63 -4.44 1.08 7.67
C ILE A 63 -4.25 -0.29 7.00
N GLU A 64 -4.26 -1.37 7.77
CA GLU A 64 -4.14 -2.73 7.24
C GLU A 64 -5.26 -3.03 6.23
N LYS A 65 -6.49 -2.56 6.49
CA LYS A 65 -7.61 -2.70 5.57
C LYS A 65 -7.36 -1.91 4.28
N CYS A 66 -6.95 -0.66 4.36
CA CYS A 66 -6.64 0.16 3.19
C CYS A 66 -5.51 -0.46 2.34
N MET A 67 -4.44 -0.94 2.98
CA MET A 67 -3.34 -1.63 2.30
C MET A 67 -3.82 -2.91 1.60
N LYS A 68 -4.66 -3.72 2.27
CA LYS A 68 -5.26 -4.93 1.67
C LYS A 68 -6.14 -4.59 0.48
N GLU A 69 -6.91 -3.50 0.54
CA GLU A 69 -7.73 -3.04 -0.58
C GLU A 69 -6.86 -2.65 -1.78
N ILE A 70 -5.76 -1.91 -1.57
CA ILE A 70 -4.82 -1.57 -2.64
C ILE A 70 -4.18 -2.82 -3.25
N ILE A 71 -3.73 -3.78 -2.42
CA ILE A 71 -3.20 -5.06 -2.90
C ILE A 71 -4.24 -5.77 -3.76
N SER A 72 -5.49 -5.84 -3.31
CA SER A 72 -6.57 -6.51 -4.03
C SER A 72 -6.85 -5.89 -5.40
N VAL A 73 -6.68 -4.57 -5.54
CA VAL A 73 -6.78 -3.87 -6.82
C VAL A 73 -5.68 -4.36 -7.75
N VAL A 74 -4.42 -4.37 -7.31
CA VAL A 74 -3.29 -4.84 -8.12
C VAL A 74 -3.42 -6.33 -8.48
N GLU A 75 -3.97 -7.15 -7.59
CA GLU A 75 -4.17 -8.59 -7.82
C GLU A 75 -5.19 -8.90 -8.92
N LYS A 76 -6.06 -7.96 -9.30
CA LYS A 76 -7.05 -8.17 -10.38
C LYS A 76 -6.41 -8.58 -11.70
N ILE A 77 -5.23 -8.06 -12.00
CA ILE A 77 -4.53 -8.34 -13.26
C ILE A 77 -3.59 -9.55 -13.18
N HIS A 78 -3.46 -10.19 -12.01
CA HIS A 78 -2.51 -11.30 -11.78
C HIS A 78 -2.74 -12.46 -12.75
N ASN A 79 -3.99 -12.91 -12.90
CA ASN A 79 -4.32 -14.05 -13.77
C ASN A 79 -4.43 -13.69 -15.26
N GLU A 80 -4.49 -12.40 -15.59
CA GLU A 80 -4.71 -11.94 -16.98
C GLU A 80 -3.41 -11.57 -17.69
N ASP A 81 -2.49 -10.92 -16.97
CA ASP A 81 -1.23 -10.46 -17.52
C ASP A 81 -0.18 -10.39 -16.39
N ASN A 82 0.57 -11.49 -16.27
CA ASN A 82 1.60 -11.63 -15.26
C ASN A 82 2.68 -10.54 -15.37
N LEU A 83 3.01 -10.07 -16.59
CA LEU A 83 4.02 -9.04 -16.77
C LEU A 83 3.54 -7.70 -16.21
N SER A 84 2.31 -7.32 -16.54
CA SER A 84 1.68 -6.11 -16.02
C SER A 84 1.50 -6.17 -14.51
N TYR A 85 1.10 -7.33 -13.98
CA TYR A 85 1.00 -7.57 -12.54
C TYR A 85 2.34 -7.36 -11.84
N VAL A 86 3.40 -8.01 -12.30
CA VAL A 86 4.77 -7.89 -11.74
C VAL A 86 5.17 -6.42 -11.66
N ILE A 87 4.98 -5.65 -12.72
CA ILE A 87 5.34 -4.23 -12.73
C ILE A 87 4.53 -3.43 -11.70
N MET A 88 3.22 -3.58 -11.65
CA MET A 88 2.36 -2.82 -10.72
C MET A 88 2.62 -3.23 -9.26
N TYR A 89 2.76 -4.52 -9.01
CA TYR A 89 3.08 -5.07 -7.69
C TYR A 89 4.42 -4.55 -7.19
N HIS A 90 5.47 -4.61 -8.00
CA HIS A 90 6.77 -4.12 -7.58
C HIS A 90 6.79 -2.59 -7.42
N LYS A 91 6.12 -1.85 -8.30
CA LYS A 91 6.08 -0.39 -8.25
C LYS A 91 5.40 0.13 -7.00
N PHE A 92 4.23 -0.42 -6.64
CA PHE A 92 3.38 0.14 -5.59
C PHE A 92 3.45 -0.63 -4.28
N ILE A 93 3.44 -1.97 -4.32
CA ILE A 93 3.41 -2.80 -3.10
C ILE A 93 4.82 -3.02 -2.56
N ARG A 94 5.80 -3.26 -3.44
CA ARG A 94 7.22 -3.40 -3.06
C ARG A 94 8.00 -2.09 -3.11
N MET A 95 7.33 -1.00 -3.47
CA MET A 95 7.88 0.36 -3.52
C MET A 95 9.20 0.48 -4.31
N LYS A 96 9.33 -0.28 -5.40
CA LYS A 96 10.53 -0.29 -6.25
C LYS A 96 10.51 0.84 -7.27
N SER A 97 11.68 1.34 -7.63
CA SER A 97 11.81 2.28 -8.75
C SER A 97 11.62 1.55 -10.09
N LEU A 98 11.42 2.29 -11.19
CA LEU A 98 11.32 1.64 -12.50
C LEU A 98 12.66 1.05 -12.93
N GLU A 99 13.77 1.63 -12.46
CA GLU A 99 15.14 1.14 -12.63
C GLU A 99 15.35 -0.20 -11.94
N ASP A 100 14.91 -0.33 -10.69
CA ASP A 100 14.94 -1.60 -9.96
C ASP A 100 14.12 -2.67 -10.69
N ILE A 101 12.92 -2.32 -11.15
CA ILE A 101 12.04 -3.23 -11.88
C ILE A 101 12.67 -3.66 -13.20
N ALA A 102 13.28 -2.73 -13.94
CA ALA A 102 13.98 -3.03 -15.17
C ALA A 102 15.15 -4.00 -14.94
N ALA A 103 15.93 -3.78 -13.89
CA ALA A 103 17.01 -4.69 -13.50
C ALA A 103 16.49 -6.08 -13.14
N MET A 104 15.41 -6.17 -12.35
CA MET A 104 14.78 -7.44 -11.96
C MET A 104 14.24 -8.24 -13.15
N MET A 105 13.75 -7.54 -14.17
CA MET A 105 13.16 -8.15 -15.37
C MET A 105 14.19 -8.37 -16.50
N HIS A 106 15.45 -7.99 -16.29
CA HIS A 106 16.51 -8.00 -17.31
C HIS A 106 16.14 -7.21 -18.58
N TYR A 107 15.41 -6.11 -18.42
CA TYR A 107 15.09 -5.17 -19.50
C TYR A 107 15.84 -3.85 -19.35
N SER A 108 15.90 -3.08 -20.44
CA SER A 108 16.34 -1.69 -20.34
C SER A 108 15.29 -0.86 -19.60
N ILE A 109 15.75 0.14 -18.84
CA ILE A 109 14.87 1.11 -18.20
C ILE A 109 13.92 1.78 -19.19
N SER A 110 14.41 2.06 -20.41
CA SER A 110 13.61 2.64 -21.48
C SER A 110 12.44 1.74 -21.88
N ALA A 111 12.67 0.43 -22.03
CA ALA A 111 11.60 -0.52 -22.36
C ALA A 111 10.54 -0.58 -21.25
N VAL A 112 10.96 -0.61 -19.97
CA VAL A 112 10.01 -0.60 -18.84
C VAL A 112 9.24 0.71 -18.78
N ALA A 113 9.91 1.86 -18.85
CA ALA A 113 9.28 3.17 -18.68
C ALA A 113 8.32 3.53 -19.82
N HIS A 114 8.66 3.19 -21.07
CA HIS A 114 7.90 3.65 -22.24
C HIS A 114 6.97 2.59 -22.83
N ASN A 115 7.21 1.29 -22.59
CA ASN A 115 6.40 0.23 -23.17
C ASN A 115 5.62 -0.52 -22.09
N TYR A 116 6.30 -1.09 -21.10
CA TYR A 116 5.65 -2.05 -20.20
C TYR A 116 4.85 -1.36 -19.09
N TYR A 117 5.39 -0.31 -18.45
CA TYR A 117 4.68 0.39 -17.39
C TYR A 117 3.40 1.09 -17.88
N PRO A 118 3.38 1.81 -19.03
CA PRO A 118 2.14 2.38 -19.57
C PRO A 118 1.08 1.31 -19.88
N ARG A 119 1.49 0.15 -20.42
CA ARG A 119 0.58 -0.97 -20.67
C ARG A 119 0.01 -1.53 -19.38
N ALA A 120 0.85 -1.70 -18.36
CA ALA A 120 0.43 -2.20 -17.06
C ALA A 120 -0.60 -1.29 -16.38
N LYS A 121 -0.38 0.03 -16.42
CA LYS A 121 -1.35 1.02 -15.94
C LYS A 121 -2.69 0.93 -16.66
N LYS A 122 -2.66 0.87 -18.00
CA LYS A 122 -3.87 0.77 -18.82
C LYS A 122 -4.65 -0.50 -18.48
N LYS A 123 -3.96 -1.64 -18.41
CA LYS A 123 -4.55 -2.95 -18.09
C LYS A 123 -5.22 -2.95 -16.71
N LEU A 124 -4.54 -2.39 -15.71
CA LEU A 124 -5.11 -2.27 -14.36
C LEU A 124 -6.35 -1.38 -14.34
N LEU A 125 -6.29 -0.22 -15.01
CA LEU A 125 -7.43 0.68 -15.11
C LEU A 125 -8.63 0.00 -15.79
N GLU A 126 -8.40 -0.79 -16.83
CA GLU A 126 -9.44 -1.57 -17.51
C GLU A 126 -10.06 -2.62 -16.60
N SER A 127 -9.26 -3.31 -15.77
CA SER A 127 -9.78 -4.29 -14.79
C SER A 127 -10.60 -3.67 -13.63
N CYS A 128 -10.57 -2.34 -13.50
CA CYS A 128 -11.31 -1.60 -12.49
C CYS A 128 -12.56 -0.90 -13.04
N LYS A 129 -12.88 -1.09 -14.31
CA LYS A 129 -14.15 -0.65 -14.91
C LYS A 129 -15.18 -1.76 -14.78
#